data_AF-A0A0M8X8W8-F1
#
_entry.id   AF-A0A0M8X8W8-F1
#
_cell.length_a   1.000
_cell.length_b   1.000
_cell.length_c   1.000
_cell.angle_alpha   90.00
_cell.angle_beta   90.00
_cell.angle_gamma   90.00
#
_symmetry.space_group_name_H-M   'P 1'
#
loop_
_entity.id
_entity.type
_entity.pdbx_description
1 polymer ?
#
loop_
_entity_poly.entity_id
_entity_poly.type
_entity_poly.pdbx_seq_one_letter_code
_entity_poly.pdbx_strand_id
1 'polypeptide(L)'
;MCGPQVCVDGLRLIGRVPSELAKELHGYAEDRGMLPTISVEGDAVSEELGLLVRAQRAGDILLSRAFFVADFQDWAYTVHDCVPADEWDVR
;
A
#
# COMPACT_ATOMS: atom_id res chain seq x y z
N MET A 1 5.94 -8.04 18.98
CA MET A 1 4.49 -7.77 18.95
C MET A 1 4.05 -7.88 17.50
N CYS A 2 3.05 -8.68 17.16
CA CYS A 2 2.46 -8.65 15.82
C CYS A 2 1.49 -7.47 15.78
N GLY A 3 1.76 -6.49 14.91
CA GLY A 3 0.77 -5.47 14.58
C GLY A 3 -0.46 -6.09 13.92
N PRO A 4 -1.49 -5.29 13.62
CA PRO A 4 -2.66 -5.76 12.89
C PRO A 4 -2.27 -6.54 11.63
N GLN A 5 -2.86 -7.71 11.44
CA GLN A 5 -2.69 -8.51 10.24
C GLN A 5 -3.91 -8.30 9.36
N VAL A 6 -3.69 -7.88 8.11
CA VAL A 6 -4.77 -7.60 7.16
C VAL A 6 -4.58 -8.46 5.92
N CYS A 7 -5.67 -9.05 5.45
CA CYS A 7 -5.72 -9.89 4.26
C CYS A 7 -6.93 -9.52 3.40
N VAL A 8 -6.80 -9.68 2.08
CA VAL A 8 -7.92 -9.63 1.12
C VAL A 8 -7.95 -10.95 0.36
N ASP A 9 -9.02 -11.72 0.48
CA ASP A 9 -9.16 -13.05 -0.16
C ASP A 9 -7.93 -13.97 0.00
N GLY A 10 -7.29 -13.92 1.18
CA GLY A 10 -6.09 -14.71 1.49
C GLY A 10 -4.76 -14.06 1.09
N LEU A 11 -4.77 -12.98 0.30
CA LEU A 11 -3.58 -12.16 0.03
C LEU A 11 -3.23 -11.34 1.28
N ARG A 12 -2.10 -11.67 1.92
CA ARG A 12 -1.60 -10.95 3.10
C ARG A 12 -0.98 -9.62 2.69
N LEU A 13 -1.42 -8.53 3.30
CA LEU A 13 -1.00 -7.17 2.93
C LEU A 13 0.13 -6.60 3.80
N ILE A 14 0.31 -7.11 5.02
CA ILE A 14 1.25 -6.56 6.00
C ILE A 14 2.48 -7.46 6.13
N GLY A 15 3.67 -6.85 6.18
CA GLY A 15 4.91 -7.55 6.52
C GLY A 15 5.46 -8.43 5.39
N ARG A 16 5.09 -8.18 4.13
CA ARG A 16 5.59 -8.89 2.94
C ARG A 16 6.75 -8.14 2.30
N VAL A 17 7.49 -8.79 1.40
CA VAL A 17 8.39 -8.07 0.48
C VAL A 17 7.55 -7.15 -0.41
N PRO A 18 7.79 -5.83 -0.45
CA PRO A 18 6.93 -4.89 -1.17
C PRO A 18 6.73 -5.22 -2.65
N SER A 19 7.79 -5.60 -3.37
CA SER A 19 7.72 -5.94 -4.79
C SER A 19 6.94 -7.22 -5.09
N GLU A 20 7.05 -8.23 -4.23
CA GLU A 20 6.27 -9.47 -4.36
C GLU A 20 4.79 -9.19 -4.14
N LEU A 21 4.45 -8.44 -3.09
CA LEU A 21 3.07 -8.06 -2.81
C LEU A 21 2.49 -7.16 -3.90
N ALA A 22 3.25 -6.21 -4.43
CA ALA A 22 2.82 -5.37 -5.55
C ALA A 22 2.42 -6.21 -6.76
N LYS A 23 3.27 -7.18 -7.15
CA LYS A 23 2.99 -8.10 -8.25
C LYS A 23 1.73 -8.94 -8.00
N GLU A 24 1.58 -9.48 -6.78
CA GLU A 24 0.41 -10.28 -6.40
C GLU A 24 -0.87 -9.45 -6.36
N LEU A 25 -0.81 -8.20 -5.87
CA LEU A 25 -1.93 -7.28 -5.85
C LEU A 25 -2.37 -6.87 -7.26
N HIS A 26 -1.42 -6.59 -8.15
CA HIS A 26 -1.73 -6.29 -9.55
C HIS A 26 -2.38 -7.48 -10.25
N GLY A 27 -1.84 -8.69 -10.08
CA GLY A 27 -2.49 -9.90 -10.62
C GLY A 27 -3.90 -10.13 -10.03
N TYR A 28 -4.06 -9.92 -8.71
CA TYR A 28 -5.37 -9.98 -8.06
C TYR A 28 -6.38 -8.99 -8.67
N ALA A 29 -5.93 -7.76 -8.96
CA ALA A 29 -6.74 -6.70 -9.56
C ALA A 29 -7.13 -7.05 -11.00
N GLU A 30 -6.17 -7.48 -11.81
CA GLU A 30 -6.39 -7.91 -13.19
C GLU A 30 -7.39 -9.06 -13.28
N ASP A 31 -7.25 -10.09 -12.44
CA ASP A 31 -8.16 -11.24 -12.37
C ASP A 31 -9.61 -10.86 -12.03
N ARG A 32 -9.82 -9.67 -11.45
CA ARG A 32 -11.12 -9.12 -11.05
C ARG A 32 -11.60 -7.98 -11.95
N GLY A 33 -10.86 -7.67 -13.02
CA GLY A 33 -11.18 -6.57 -13.93
C GLY A 33 -11.03 -5.18 -13.30
N MET A 34 -10.28 -5.07 -12.21
CA MET A 34 -9.86 -3.80 -11.59
C MET A 34 -8.62 -3.27 -12.31
N LEU A 35 -8.38 -1.97 -12.23
CA LEU A 35 -7.21 -1.34 -12.83
C LEU A 35 -6.03 -1.34 -11.85
N PRO A 36 -4.95 -2.11 -12.10
CA PRO A 36 -3.73 -1.97 -11.31
C PRO A 36 -3.06 -0.63 -11.58
N THR A 37 -2.79 0.14 -10.53
CA THR A 37 -2.12 1.44 -10.63
C THR A 37 -0.88 1.51 -9.75
N ILE A 38 -0.07 2.54 -9.98
CA ILE A 38 1.15 2.83 -9.23
C ILE A 38 1.12 4.31 -8.86
N SER A 39 1.45 4.63 -7.61
CA SER A 39 1.55 6.01 -7.15
C SER A 39 2.77 6.72 -7.74
N VAL A 40 2.83 8.04 -7.61
CA VAL A 40 4.01 8.82 -8.01
C VAL A 40 5.29 8.40 -7.27
N GLU A 41 5.15 7.80 -6.09
CA GLU A 41 6.26 7.28 -5.28
C GLU A 41 6.61 5.81 -5.59
N GLY A 42 5.97 5.21 -6.59
CA GLY A 42 6.23 3.83 -7.00
C GLY A 42 5.52 2.77 -6.15
N ASP A 43 4.57 3.17 -5.31
CA ASP A 43 3.79 2.25 -4.46
C ASP A 43 2.63 1.63 -5.26
N ALA A 44 2.29 0.36 -5.01
CA ALA A 44 1.18 -0.30 -5.68
C ALA A 44 -0.17 0.18 -5.13
N VAL A 45 -1.12 0.46 -6.03
CA VAL A 45 -2.44 0.99 -5.70
C VAL A 45 -3.54 0.15 -6.35
N SER A 46 -4.63 -0.02 -5.61
CA SER A 46 -5.93 -0.44 -6.14
C SER A 46 -6.97 0.57 -5.68
N GLU A 47 -7.46 1.38 -6.61
CA GLU A 47 -8.41 2.44 -6.32
C GLU A 47 -9.76 1.87 -5.88
N GLU A 48 -10.20 0.80 -6.53
CA GLU A 48 -11.45 0.12 -6.27
C GLU A 48 -11.50 -0.56 -4.90
N LEU A 49 -10.34 -0.93 -4.35
CA LEU A 49 -10.21 -1.45 -2.98
C LEU A 49 -9.92 -0.35 -1.95
N GLY A 50 -9.71 0.90 -2.38
CA GLY A 50 -9.23 1.95 -1.49
C GLY A 50 -7.87 1.62 -0.87
N LEU A 51 -7.00 0.89 -1.59
CA LEU A 51 -5.77 0.30 -1.04
C LEU A 51 -4.51 0.88 -1.68
N LEU A 52 -3.59 1.33 -0.83
CA LEU A 52 -2.22 1.69 -1.17
C LEU A 52 -1.25 0.81 -0.37
N VAL A 53 -0.31 0.16 -1.05
CA VAL A 53 0.73 -0.65 -0.44
C VAL A 53 2.04 0.12 -0.43
N ARG A 54 2.45 0.59 0.75
CA ARG A 54 3.73 1.30 0.93
C ARG A 54 4.80 0.39 1.51
N ALA A 55 6.06 0.70 1.23
CA ALA A 55 7.17 0.10 1.96
C ALA A 55 7.40 0.83 3.31
N GLN A 56 7.83 0.07 4.31
CA GLN A 56 8.31 0.59 5.60
C GLN A 56 9.59 -0.12 6.02
N ARG A 57 10.47 0.63 6.69
CA ARG A 57 11.71 0.08 7.21
C ARG A 57 11.48 -0.57 8.58
N ALA A 58 11.88 -1.83 8.70
CA ALA A 58 11.85 -2.59 9.95
C ALA A 58 13.28 -3.06 10.25
N GLY A 59 14.08 -2.18 10.87
CA GLY A 59 15.53 -2.40 10.99
C GLY A 59 16.19 -2.38 9.61
N ASP A 60 16.88 -3.45 9.25
CA ASP A 60 17.64 -3.54 8.00
C ASP A 60 16.82 -4.04 6.80
N ILE A 61 15.55 -4.36 7.00
CA ILE A 61 14.66 -4.88 5.95
C ILE A 61 13.56 -3.87 5.60
N LEU A 62 13.10 -3.92 4.34
CA LEU A 62 11.89 -3.25 3.88
C LEU A 62 10.73 -4.25 3.84
N LEU A 63 9.62 -3.88 4.44
CA LEU A 63 8.40 -4.68 4.50
C LEU A 63 7.20 -3.85 4.04
N SER A 64 6.14 -4.52 3.59
CA SER A 64 4.90 -3.87 3.21
C SER A 64 4.11 -3.38 4.42
N ARG A 65 3.41 -2.27 4.22
CA ARG A 65 2.30 -1.78 5.04
C ARG A 65 1.15 -1.36 4.14
N ALA A 66 -0.08 -1.49 4.63
CA ALA A 66 -1.28 -1.13 3.90
C ALA A 66 -1.86 0.19 4.42
N PHE A 67 -2.24 1.05 3.49
CA PHE A 67 -3.02 2.26 3.72
C PHE A 67 -4.39 2.06 3.09
N PHE A 68 -5.43 2.35 3.86
CA PHE A 68 -6.80 2.33 3.40
C PHE A 68 -7.31 3.75 3.30
N VAL A 69 -7.81 4.11 2.12
CA VAL A 69 -8.33 5.44 1.82
C VAL A 69 -9.72 5.29 1.24
N ALA A 70 -10.62 6.20 1.61
CA ALA A 70 -11.99 6.16 1.13
C ALA A 70 -12.10 6.58 -0.34
N ASP A 71 -11.23 7.50 -0.76
CA ASP A 71 -11.13 8.01 -2.14
C ASP A 71 -9.70 8.50 -2.40
N PHE A 72 -9.22 8.28 -3.61
CA PHE A 72 -7.90 8.69 -4.10
C PHE A 72 -7.91 10.06 -4.81
N GLN A 73 -9.10 10.64 -5.08
CA GLN A 73 -9.24 11.91 -5.80
C GLN A 73 -8.70 13.14 -5.04
N ASP A 74 -8.63 13.10 -3.70
CA ASP A 74 -8.23 14.22 -2.82
C ASP A 74 -7.02 13.88 -1.93
N TRP A 75 -6.03 13.17 -2.48
CA TRP A 75 -4.89 12.62 -1.75
C TRP A 75 -4.18 13.62 -0.81
N ALA A 76 -3.96 14.84 -1.31
CA ALA A 76 -3.25 15.89 -0.57
C ALA A 76 -4.00 16.36 0.69
N TYR A 77 -5.32 16.20 0.75
CA TYR A 77 -6.16 16.69 1.83
C TYR A 77 -6.64 15.58 2.79
N THR A 78 -6.55 14.32 2.39
CA THR A 78 -7.12 13.20 3.15
C THR A 78 -6.11 12.12 3.52
N VAL A 79 -5.08 11.89 2.70
CA VAL A 79 -4.14 10.76 2.88
C VAL A 79 -2.78 11.24 3.35
N HIS A 80 -2.31 12.40 2.87
CA HIS A 80 -1.01 12.95 3.22
C HIS A 80 -0.87 13.16 4.74
N ASP A 81 -1.92 13.67 5.39
CA ASP A 81 -1.95 13.96 6.83
C ASP A 81 -2.07 12.71 7.71
N CYS A 82 -2.38 11.55 7.13
CA CYS A 82 -2.41 10.27 7.85
C CYS A 82 -1.05 9.57 7.91
N VAL A 83 -0.05 10.08 7.20
CA VAL A 83 1.33 9.59 7.23
C VAL A 83 2.14 10.49 8.16
N PRO A 84 2.94 9.93 9.09
CA PRO A 84 3.84 10.71 9.94
C PRO A 84 4.73 11.67 9.12
N ALA A 85 4.82 12.92 9.56
CA ALA A 85 5.45 13.99 8.79
C ALA A 85 6.93 13.74 8.46
N ASP A 86 7.64 13.02 9.33
CA ASP A 86 9.02 12.60 9.17
C ASP A 86 9.23 11.63 8.00
N GLU A 87 8.19 10.92 7.57
CA GLU A 87 8.28 10.06 6.39
C GLU A 87 8.28 10.84 5.06
N TRP A 88 7.84 12.10 5.07
CA TRP A 88 7.91 13.00 3.91
C TRP A 88 9.26 13.72 3.81
N ASP A 89 10.07 13.67 4.87
CA ASP A 89 11.41 14.27 4.90
C ASP A 89 12.42 13.34 4.20
N VAL A 90 12.13 13.02 2.94
CA VAL A 90 13.00 12.20 2.08
C VAL A 90 14.09 13.11 1.53
N ARG A 91 15.30 12.95 2.07
CA ARG A 91 16.46 13.75 1.73
C ARG A 91 17.47 12.98 0.87
#